data_AF-A0A4Q9I1U5-F1
#
_entry.id   AF-A0A4Q9I1U5-F1
#
_cell.length_a   1.000
_cell.length_b   1.000
_cell.length_c   1.000
_cell.angle_alpha   90.00
_cell.angle_beta   90.00
_cell.angle_gamma   90.00
#
_symmetry.space_group_name_H-M   'P 1'
#
loop_
_entity.id
_entity.type
_entity.pdbx_description
1 polymer ?
#
loop_
_entity_poly.entity_id
_entity_poly.type
_entity_poly.pdbx_seq_one_letter_code
_entity_poly.pdbx_strand_id
1 'polypeptide(L)'
;MVTATAIRIQAADSAVPVLSSTPSITQWSGRYFGHWWNATVTEATEICTGPVVLADVDPDRYAALGRQVTDTRHEQIVYARVPLLVAEDRNGTIRAFSPGDQLAYISEPHTGRLTIVGTDAEAVAVATARLAREVVRGLLLRDGWTLLHASAAVIDGNAILSFGSKGAGKTTTALLLARKSGAELLANDRIFVRRDDTGTVQVLPWPSAAALGLGLLDALGMYDVVRERVQAGEQLHPTQDRRVTEALLEGRREPLWAPNGKEMKVQLHPDQFPDWFGIRLASSARAAMLLFPSVFPDAEPRTADEARGLTESDFMTGATEDRYPDVFRLIRVNGGGRPQDREHVATYLSGLPHHSIVLGHDIDAAGEFLTKITTSA
;
A
#
# COMPACT_ATOMS: atom_id res chain seq x y z
N MET A 1 -20.40 24.96 -16.08
CA MET A 1 -19.14 24.83 -15.32
C MET A 1 -19.28 23.57 -14.50
N VAL A 2 -18.46 22.55 -14.76
CA VAL A 2 -18.40 21.37 -13.88
C VAL A 2 -17.61 21.81 -12.65
N THR A 3 -18.26 21.79 -11.48
CA THR A 3 -17.60 22.14 -10.22
C THR A 3 -16.58 21.06 -9.90
N ALA A 4 -15.31 21.46 -9.76
CA ALA A 4 -14.26 20.52 -9.37
C ALA A 4 -14.52 19.98 -7.96
N THR A 5 -14.31 18.68 -7.77
CA THR A 5 -14.32 18.03 -6.45
C THR A 5 -12.89 17.92 -5.93
N ALA A 6 -12.74 17.86 -4.60
CA ALA A 6 -11.44 17.68 -3.98
C ALA A 6 -11.50 16.75 -2.77
N ILE A 7 -10.45 15.94 -2.62
CA ILE A 7 -10.19 15.09 -1.44
C ILE A 7 -8.81 15.44 -0.90
N ARG A 8 -8.72 15.73 0.38
CA ARG A 8 -7.46 15.92 1.12
C ARG A 8 -7.06 14.59 1.74
N ILE A 9 -5.94 14.03 1.31
CA ILE A 9 -5.30 12.85 1.92
C ILE A 9 -4.33 13.35 2.99
N GLN A 10 -4.40 12.82 4.20
CA GLN A 10 -3.54 13.23 5.31
C GLN A 10 -2.88 12.03 6.01
N ALA A 11 -1.56 12.03 6.08
CA ALA A 11 -0.77 11.06 6.82
C ALA A 11 0.24 11.79 7.69
N ALA A 12 0.19 11.57 9.02
CA ALA A 12 0.89 12.42 9.99
C ALA A 12 0.64 13.91 9.71
N ASP A 13 1.71 14.70 9.63
CA ASP A 13 1.71 16.14 9.38
C ASP A 13 1.71 16.48 7.87
N SER A 14 1.77 15.46 7.00
CA SER A 14 1.74 15.63 5.55
C SER A 14 0.32 15.54 5.00
N ALA A 15 -0.02 16.44 4.09
CA ALA A 15 -1.29 16.39 3.37
C ALA A 15 -1.08 16.61 1.87
N VAL A 16 -1.84 15.86 1.05
CA VAL A 16 -1.87 16.00 -0.40
C VAL A 16 -3.32 16.05 -0.85
N PRO A 17 -3.75 17.15 -1.47
CA PRO A 17 -5.05 17.24 -2.11
C PRO A 17 -5.02 16.59 -3.50
N VAL A 18 -6.11 15.89 -3.81
CA VAL A 18 -6.46 15.37 -5.13
C VAL A 18 -7.67 16.14 -5.64
N LEU A 19 -7.55 16.79 -6.80
CA LEU A 19 -8.64 17.52 -7.43
C LEU A 19 -9.00 16.91 -8.77
N SER A 20 -10.29 16.93 -9.09
CA SER A 20 -10.81 16.47 -10.37
C SER A 20 -12.09 17.20 -10.74
N SER A 21 -12.31 17.44 -12.02
CA SER A 21 -13.63 17.74 -12.59
C SER A 21 -14.52 16.49 -12.73
N THR A 22 -13.97 15.29 -12.54
CA THR A 22 -14.67 14.01 -12.60
C THR A 22 -14.82 13.41 -11.18
N PRO A 23 -16.01 13.49 -10.55
CA PRO A 23 -16.21 13.14 -9.14
C PRO A 23 -15.76 11.72 -8.77
N SER A 24 -15.93 10.74 -9.68
CA SER A 24 -15.55 9.34 -9.44
C SER A 24 -14.07 9.16 -9.13
N ILE A 25 -13.18 10.02 -9.68
CA ILE A 25 -11.73 9.99 -9.39
C ILE A 25 -11.46 10.38 -7.93
N THR A 26 -12.10 11.45 -7.44
CA THR A 26 -11.95 11.86 -6.04
C THR A 26 -12.61 10.86 -5.09
N GLN A 27 -13.80 10.34 -5.42
CA GLN A 27 -14.47 9.30 -4.62
C GLN A 27 -13.60 8.05 -4.50
N TRP A 28 -12.92 7.66 -5.59
CA TRP A 28 -11.95 6.57 -5.58
C TRP A 28 -10.82 6.79 -4.58
N SER A 29 -10.24 8.00 -4.59
CA SER A 29 -9.17 8.39 -3.67
C SER A 29 -9.67 8.37 -2.21
N GLY A 30 -10.87 8.89 -1.97
CA GLY A 30 -11.53 8.85 -0.66
C GLY A 30 -11.68 7.42 -0.14
N ARG A 31 -12.20 6.51 -0.96
CA ARG A 31 -12.33 5.08 -0.63
C ARG A 31 -10.98 4.42 -0.37
N TYR A 32 -9.98 4.68 -1.22
CA TYR A 32 -8.68 4.03 -1.17
C TYR A 32 -7.86 4.41 0.07
N PHE A 33 -7.93 5.68 0.47
CA PHE A 33 -7.12 6.25 1.54
C PHE A 33 -7.86 6.45 2.86
N GLY A 34 -9.19 6.47 2.85
CA GLY A 34 -10.04 6.92 3.97
C GLY A 34 -9.68 6.31 5.32
N HIS A 35 -9.59 4.98 5.39
CA HIS A 35 -9.35 4.28 6.65
C HIS A 35 -7.92 4.40 7.20
N TRP A 36 -6.94 4.71 6.35
CA TRP A 36 -5.53 4.66 6.74
C TRP A 36 -4.85 6.03 6.76
N TRP A 37 -5.20 6.92 5.83
CA TRP A 37 -4.64 8.27 5.68
C TRP A 37 -5.73 9.35 5.62
N ASN A 38 -6.76 9.20 6.45
CA ASN A 38 -7.78 10.22 6.73
C ASN A 38 -8.20 11.06 5.51
N ALA A 39 -8.62 10.39 4.44
CA ALA A 39 -9.00 11.07 3.21
C ALA A 39 -10.39 11.71 3.35
N THR A 40 -10.45 13.04 3.30
CA THR A 40 -11.64 13.83 3.61
C THR A 40 -11.99 14.78 2.48
N VAL A 41 -13.29 15.03 2.29
CA VAL A 41 -13.77 16.02 1.31
C VAL A 41 -13.35 17.42 1.77
N THR A 42 -12.90 18.26 0.83
CA THR A 42 -12.47 19.64 1.09
C THR A 42 -12.86 20.54 -0.08
N GLU A 43 -12.82 21.86 0.12
CA GLU A 43 -13.11 22.83 -0.91
C GLU A 43 -11.94 22.98 -1.89
N ALA A 44 -12.22 22.94 -3.19
CA ALA A 44 -11.20 23.06 -4.24
C ALA A 44 -10.43 24.39 -4.20
N THR A 45 -11.05 25.44 -3.65
CA THR A 45 -10.50 26.80 -3.54
C THR A 45 -9.51 26.98 -2.39
N GLU A 46 -9.55 26.11 -1.37
CA GLU A 46 -8.63 26.15 -0.22
C GLU A 46 -7.26 25.54 -0.55
N ILE A 47 -7.14 24.89 -1.71
CA ILE A 47 -5.96 24.14 -2.14
C ILE A 47 -5.07 25.02 -3.02
N CYS A 48 -4.18 25.80 -2.40
CA CYS A 48 -3.27 26.69 -3.15
C CYS A 48 -1.80 26.66 -2.70
N THR A 49 -1.47 25.98 -1.60
CA THR A 49 -0.10 25.96 -1.07
C THR A 49 0.43 24.54 -0.90
N GLY A 50 1.47 24.19 -1.67
CA GLY A 50 2.18 22.91 -1.54
C GLY A 50 1.86 21.90 -2.66
N PRO A 51 2.31 20.64 -2.48
CA PRO A 51 2.10 19.57 -3.45
C PRO A 51 0.61 19.31 -3.73
N VAL A 52 0.27 18.98 -4.97
CA VAL A 52 -1.12 18.75 -5.41
C VAL A 52 -1.17 17.74 -6.54
N VAL A 53 -2.19 16.89 -6.54
CA VAL A 53 -2.50 15.99 -7.65
C VAL A 53 -3.77 16.46 -8.35
N LEU A 54 -3.67 16.73 -9.64
CA LEU A 54 -4.78 17.03 -10.53
C LEU A 54 -5.03 15.82 -11.41
N ALA A 55 -6.28 15.42 -11.56
CA ALA A 55 -6.63 14.23 -12.32
C ALA A 55 -7.94 14.42 -13.06
N ASP A 56 -7.97 14.25 -14.38
CA ASP A 56 -9.16 14.50 -15.19
C ASP A 56 -9.30 13.52 -16.36
N VAL A 57 -10.55 13.22 -16.72
CA VAL A 57 -10.88 12.59 -18.01
C VAL A 57 -11.03 13.70 -19.04
N ASP A 58 -10.04 13.83 -19.91
CA ASP A 58 -10.00 14.86 -20.95
C ASP A 58 -9.28 14.29 -22.19
N PRO A 59 -10.05 13.69 -23.12
CA PRO A 59 -9.49 13.09 -24.33
C PRO A 59 -8.70 14.06 -25.21
N ASP A 60 -9.11 15.33 -25.28
CA ASP A 60 -8.47 16.35 -26.10
C ASP A 60 -7.10 16.72 -25.52
N ARG A 61 -7.04 16.94 -24.20
CA ARG A 61 -5.79 17.21 -23.50
C ARG A 61 -4.87 15.99 -23.47
N TYR A 62 -5.40 14.78 -23.34
CA TYR A 62 -4.65 13.53 -23.51
C TYR A 62 -3.98 13.48 -24.90
N ALA A 63 -4.74 13.72 -25.97
CA ALA A 63 -4.22 13.70 -27.33
C ALA A 63 -3.18 14.81 -27.57
N ALA A 64 -3.40 16.00 -27.01
CA ALA A 64 -2.46 17.11 -27.09
C ALA A 64 -1.14 16.80 -26.37
N LEU A 65 -1.19 16.23 -25.17
CA LEU A 65 0.02 15.80 -24.44
C LEU A 65 0.75 14.67 -25.15
N GLY A 66 0.00 13.73 -25.74
CA GLY A 66 0.58 12.69 -26.59
C GLY A 66 1.45 13.27 -27.70
N ARG A 67 0.92 14.21 -28.48
CA ARG A 67 1.69 14.92 -29.52
C ARG A 67 2.91 15.64 -28.96
N GLN A 68 2.76 16.38 -27.85
CA GLN A 68 3.90 17.09 -27.23
C GLN A 68 5.05 16.15 -26.85
N VAL A 69 4.76 14.96 -26.33
CA VAL A 69 5.77 13.98 -25.95
C VAL A 69 6.36 13.30 -27.20
N THR A 70 5.53 12.91 -28.18
CA THR A 70 6.01 12.20 -29.38
C THR A 70 6.78 13.08 -30.34
N ASP A 71 6.45 14.37 -30.43
CA ASP A 71 7.07 15.33 -31.35
C ASP A 71 8.39 15.92 -30.80
N THR A 72 8.74 15.58 -29.56
CA THR A 72 9.99 15.99 -28.90
C THR A 72 10.89 14.79 -28.64
N ARG A 73 12.17 15.03 -28.35
CA ARG A 73 13.08 13.96 -27.93
C ARG A 73 12.58 13.39 -26.60
N HIS A 74 12.26 12.10 -26.62
CA HIS A 74 11.77 11.36 -25.47
C HIS A 74 12.55 10.06 -25.27
N GLU A 75 12.47 9.52 -24.07
CA GLU A 75 12.94 8.20 -23.72
C GLU A 75 11.76 7.26 -23.52
N GLN A 76 11.94 5.98 -23.82
CA GLN A 76 10.94 4.96 -23.53
C GLN A 76 11.39 4.12 -22.34
N ILE A 77 10.53 4.04 -21.33
CA ILE A 77 10.73 3.22 -20.14
C ILE A 77 9.52 2.34 -19.89
N VAL A 78 9.65 1.34 -19.01
CA VAL A 78 8.52 0.55 -18.55
C VAL A 78 8.01 1.12 -17.23
N TYR A 79 6.73 1.46 -17.17
CA TYR A 79 6.06 1.95 -15.96
C TYR A 79 4.72 1.25 -15.82
N ALA A 80 4.41 0.73 -14.64
CA ALA A 80 3.19 -0.05 -14.40
C ALA A 80 3.03 -1.29 -15.31
N ARG A 81 4.13 -1.80 -15.90
CA ARG A 81 4.22 -2.90 -16.89
C ARG A 81 3.84 -2.55 -18.33
N VAL A 82 3.62 -1.27 -18.62
CA VAL A 82 3.40 -0.78 -19.99
C VAL A 82 4.49 0.20 -20.40
N PRO A 83 4.75 0.37 -21.71
CA PRO A 83 5.62 1.43 -22.19
C PRO A 83 5.11 2.81 -21.78
N LEU A 84 6.04 3.66 -21.35
CA LEU A 84 5.83 5.07 -21.03
C LEU A 84 6.89 5.87 -21.78
N LEU A 85 6.45 6.79 -22.62
CA LEU A 85 7.30 7.79 -23.25
C LEU A 85 7.49 8.95 -22.28
N VAL A 86 8.71 9.42 -22.09
CA VAL A 86 9.05 10.46 -21.11
C VAL A 86 9.91 11.52 -21.78
N ALA A 87 9.48 12.77 -21.68
CA ALA A 87 10.22 13.94 -22.13
C ALA A 87 10.38 14.93 -20.97
N GLU A 88 11.58 15.49 -20.82
CA GLU A 88 11.87 16.50 -19.81
C GLU A 88 12.28 17.81 -20.49
N ASP A 89 11.68 18.93 -20.06
CA ASP A 89 12.06 20.24 -20.56
C ASP A 89 13.18 20.90 -19.73
N ARG A 90 13.71 22.03 -20.21
CA ARG A 90 14.81 22.76 -19.57
C ARG A 90 14.47 23.29 -18.17
N ASN A 91 13.19 23.39 -17.83
CA ASN A 91 12.73 23.84 -16.51
C ASN A 91 12.56 22.66 -15.54
N GLY A 92 12.87 21.42 -15.97
CA GLY A 92 12.70 20.20 -15.21
C GLY A 92 11.25 19.71 -15.13
N THR A 93 10.36 20.21 -16.01
CA THR A 93 9.00 19.66 -16.13
C THR A 93 9.07 18.36 -16.89
N ILE A 94 8.47 17.32 -16.33
CA ILE A 94 8.45 15.98 -16.91
C ILE A 94 7.07 15.75 -17.52
N ARG A 95 7.02 15.49 -18.82
CA ARG A 95 5.81 15.06 -19.53
C ARG A 95 5.95 13.60 -19.87
N ALA A 96 4.91 12.82 -19.63
CA ALA A 96 4.92 11.42 -19.98
C ALA A 96 3.62 10.98 -20.64
N PHE A 97 3.72 9.99 -21.52
CA PHE A 97 2.61 9.49 -22.32
C PHE A 97 2.63 7.97 -22.38
N SER A 98 1.55 7.33 -21.95
CA SER A 98 1.35 5.88 -22.03
C SER A 98 0.15 5.57 -22.91
N PRO A 99 0.37 5.22 -24.19
CA PRO A 99 -0.71 4.84 -25.10
C PRO A 99 -1.47 3.59 -24.62
N GLY A 100 -0.77 2.64 -23.98
CA GLY A 100 -1.33 1.36 -23.56
C GLY A 100 -2.37 1.50 -22.44
N ASP A 101 -2.10 2.37 -21.48
CA ASP A 101 -3.05 2.66 -20.38
C ASP A 101 -3.98 3.84 -20.71
N GLN A 102 -3.80 4.49 -21.87
CA GLN A 102 -4.49 5.72 -22.25
C GLN A 102 -4.36 6.85 -21.22
N LEU A 103 -3.13 7.04 -20.72
CA LEU A 103 -2.78 8.04 -19.71
C LEU A 103 -1.66 8.96 -20.18
N ALA A 104 -1.75 10.23 -19.80
CA ALA A 104 -0.74 11.25 -19.96
C ALA A 104 -0.49 11.96 -18.63
N TYR A 105 0.73 12.46 -18.44
CA TYR A 105 1.20 13.00 -17.17
C TYR A 105 2.00 14.28 -17.38
N ILE A 106 1.89 15.19 -16.42
CA ILE A 106 2.77 16.35 -16.26
C ILE A 106 3.22 16.41 -14.80
N SER A 107 4.51 16.25 -14.53
CA SER A 107 5.08 16.48 -13.21
C SER A 107 5.90 17.76 -13.24
N GLU A 108 5.65 18.63 -12.27
CA GLU A 108 6.42 19.84 -11.98
C GLU A 108 7.07 19.65 -10.60
N PRO A 109 8.22 18.94 -10.50
CA PRO A 109 8.77 18.53 -9.21
C PRO A 109 9.07 19.71 -8.27
N HIS A 110 9.46 20.85 -8.82
CA HIS A 110 9.78 22.06 -8.07
C HIS A 110 8.58 22.61 -7.30
N THR A 111 7.39 22.57 -7.89
CA THR A 111 6.14 23.05 -7.25
C THR A 111 5.38 21.92 -6.56
N GLY A 112 5.73 20.66 -6.83
CA GLY A 112 5.02 19.48 -6.31
C GLY A 112 3.67 19.25 -6.99
N ARG A 113 3.44 19.89 -8.14
CA ARG A 113 2.21 19.72 -8.93
C ARG A 113 2.36 18.51 -9.85
N LEU A 114 1.40 17.60 -9.79
CA LEU A 114 1.29 16.45 -10.67
C LEU A 114 -0.07 16.48 -11.34
N THR A 115 -0.09 16.43 -12.67
CA THR A 115 -1.31 16.31 -13.47
C THR A 115 -1.35 14.93 -14.12
N ILE A 116 -2.51 14.30 -14.05
CA ILE A 116 -2.83 13.02 -14.68
C ILE A 116 -4.04 13.24 -15.58
N VAL A 117 -3.96 12.84 -16.83
CA VAL A 117 -5.04 12.98 -17.80
C VAL A 117 -5.23 11.67 -18.53
N GLY A 118 -6.47 11.26 -18.77
CA GLY A 118 -6.75 10.08 -19.57
C GLY A 118 -8.09 10.15 -20.27
N THR A 119 -8.47 9.04 -20.88
CA THR A 119 -9.73 8.87 -21.62
C THR A 119 -10.74 7.99 -20.89
N ASP A 120 -10.31 7.26 -19.86
CA ASP A 120 -11.13 6.38 -19.05
C ASP A 120 -11.06 6.76 -17.56
N ALA A 121 -12.21 6.84 -16.90
CA ALA A 121 -12.30 7.32 -15.53
C ALA A 121 -11.66 6.37 -14.51
N GLU A 122 -11.80 5.05 -14.70
CA GLU A 122 -11.23 4.06 -13.79
C GLU A 122 -9.69 4.03 -13.90
N ALA A 123 -9.16 4.03 -15.13
CA ALA A 123 -7.73 4.11 -15.39
C ALA A 123 -7.10 5.36 -14.76
N VAL A 124 -7.73 6.53 -14.93
CA VAL A 124 -7.27 7.77 -14.29
C VAL A 124 -7.37 7.67 -12.78
N ALA A 125 -8.47 7.14 -12.22
CA ALA A 125 -8.64 7.00 -10.77
C ALA A 125 -7.58 6.09 -10.13
N VAL A 126 -7.29 4.94 -10.74
CA VAL A 126 -6.25 4.00 -10.29
C VAL A 126 -4.86 4.63 -10.36
N ALA A 127 -4.55 5.33 -11.45
CA ALA A 127 -3.28 6.04 -11.59
C ALA A 127 -3.15 7.18 -10.57
N THR A 128 -4.25 7.88 -10.29
CA THR A 128 -4.33 8.98 -9.32
C THR A 128 -4.09 8.49 -7.91
N ALA A 129 -4.77 7.43 -7.47
CA ALA A 129 -4.51 6.85 -6.15
C ALA A 129 -3.07 6.35 -6.02
N ARG A 130 -2.53 5.68 -7.05
CA ARG A 130 -1.14 5.24 -7.05
C ARG A 130 -0.17 6.42 -6.89
N LEU A 131 -0.34 7.47 -7.68
CA LEU A 131 0.60 8.60 -7.70
C LEU A 131 0.42 9.54 -6.50
N ALA A 132 -0.80 9.79 -6.04
CA ALA A 132 -1.05 10.51 -4.80
C ALA A 132 -0.37 9.81 -3.61
N ARG A 133 -0.37 8.47 -3.60
CA ARG A 133 0.40 7.70 -2.62
C ARG A 133 1.90 7.95 -2.69
N GLU A 134 2.48 8.00 -3.89
CA GLU A 134 3.90 8.31 -4.05
C GLU A 134 4.25 9.77 -3.68
N VAL A 135 3.33 10.72 -3.90
CA VAL A 135 3.51 12.10 -3.40
C VAL A 135 3.55 12.12 -1.87
N VAL A 136 2.57 11.49 -1.20
CA VAL A 136 2.53 11.38 0.27
C VAL A 136 3.77 10.64 0.79
N ARG A 137 4.15 9.51 0.18
CA ARG A 137 5.38 8.78 0.49
C ARG A 137 6.59 9.71 0.42
N GLY A 138 6.74 10.47 -0.66
CA GLY A 138 7.85 11.39 -0.83
C GLY A 138 7.90 12.46 0.26
N LEU A 139 6.74 12.96 0.70
CA LEU A 139 6.67 13.91 1.83
C LEU A 139 7.09 13.24 3.14
N LEU A 140 6.53 12.09 3.48
CA LEU A 140 6.87 11.34 4.69
C LEU A 140 8.38 11.01 4.71
N LEU A 141 8.94 10.49 3.62
CA LEU A 141 10.37 10.10 3.60
C LEU A 141 11.30 11.31 3.73
N ARG A 142 10.92 12.49 3.20
CA ARG A 142 11.68 13.74 3.42
C ARG A 142 11.56 14.26 4.85
N ASP A 143 10.44 13.95 5.50
CA ASP A 143 10.12 14.29 6.89
C ASP A 143 10.63 13.25 7.92
N GLY A 144 11.61 12.43 7.50
CA GLY A 144 12.31 11.49 8.37
C GLY A 144 11.61 10.15 8.60
N TRP A 145 10.50 9.88 7.91
CA TRP A 145 9.93 8.54 7.89
C TRP A 145 10.80 7.59 7.07
N THR A 146 10.71 6.31 7.41
CA THR A 146 11.36 5.20 6.70
C THR A 146 10.31 4.17 6.33
N LEU A 147 10.55 3.41 5.26
CA LEU A 147 9.59 2.41 4.76
C LEU A 147 10.13 1.00 5.00
N LEU A 148 9.39 0.20 5.74
CA LEU A 148 9.72 -1.19 6.07
C LEU A 148 8.81 -2.18 5.34
N HIS A 149 9.36 -3.36 5.02
CA HIS A 149 8.61 -4.51 4.48
C HIS A 149 8.05 -5.39 5.61
N ALA A 150 7.05 -4.86 6.30
CA ALA A 150 6.39 -5.53 7.41
C ALA A 150 4.86 -5.40 7.35
N SER A 151 4.17 -6.44 7.81
CA SER A 151 2.77 -6.32 8.22
C SER A 151 2.68 -5.94 9.69
N ALA A 152 1.55 -5.39 10.11
CA ALA A 152 1.36 -4.92 11.47
C ALA A 152 -0.08 -5.08 11.92
N ALA A 153 -0.24 -5.50 13.17
CA ALA A 153 -1.50 -5.47 13.92
C ALA A 153 -1.31 -4.63 15.19
N VAL A 154 -2.40 -4.06 15.71
CA VAL A 154 -2.40 -3.15 16.86
C VAL A 154 -3.25 -3.71 17.97
N ILE A 155 -2.65 -3.87 19.15
CA ILE A 155 -3.31 -4.30 20.39
C ILE A 155 -3.13 -3.18 21.39
N ASP A 156 -4.23 -2.62 21.91
CA ASP A 156 -4.20 -1.54 22.91
C ASP A 156 -3.28 -0.35 22.54
N GLY A 157 -3.27 0.02 21.25
CA GLY A 157 -2.43 1.11 20.71
C GLY A 157 -0.98 0.74 20.41
N ASN A 158 -0.57 -0.49 20.73
CA ASN A 158 0.77 -1.02 20.51
C ASN A 158 0.83 -1.85 19.21
N ALA A 159 1.74 -1.50 18.32
CA ALA A 159 1.98 -2.20 17.08
C ALA A 159 2.90 -3.41 17.27
N ILE A 160 2.40 -4.57 16.85
CA ILE A 160 3.12 -5.82 16.69
C ILE A 160 3.54 -5.93 15.22
N LEU A 161 4.85 -5.86 14.97
CA LEU A 161 5.42 -5.78 13.63
C LEU A 161 5.91 -7.16 13.18
N SER A 162 5.42 -7.68 12.06
CA SER A 162 5.82 -8.98 11.54
C SER A 162 6.75 -8.83 10.33
N PHE A 163 7.95 -9.39 10.45
CA PHE A 163 9.02 -9.32 9.45
C PHE A 163 9.41 -10.71 8.94
N GLY A 164 10.07 -10.77 7.79
CA GLY A 164 10.56 -12.03 7.24
C GLY A 164 10.64 -11.99 5.72
N SER A 165 11.23 -13.03 5.15
CA SER A 165 11.30 -13.19 3.71
C SER A 165 9.91 -13.34 3.06
N LYS A 166 9.86 -13.34 1.73
CA LYS A 166 8.63 -13.61 0.99
C LYS A 166 8.13 -15.02 1.34
N GLY A 167 6.87 -15.12 1.77
CA GLY A 167 6.26 -16.41 2.16
C GLY A 167 6.46 -16.79 3.62
N ALA A 168 7.21 -16.01 4.41
CA ALA A 168 7.48 -16.30 5.82
C ALA A 168 6.23 -16.27 6.73
N GLY A 169 5.11 -15.71 6.27
CA GLY A 169 3.85 -15.66 7.02
C GLY A 169 3.50 -14.30 7.61
N LYS A 170 4.22 -13.21 7.28
CA LYS A 170 3.94 -11.84 7.75
C LYS A 170 2.44 -11.47 7.74
N THR A 171 1.82 -11.53 6.56
CA THR A 171 0.40 -11.18 6.39
C THR A 171 -0.52 -12.12 7.18
N THR A 172 -0.19 -13.41 7.23
CA THR A 172 -0.91 -14.42 8.03
C THR A 172 -0.88 -14.06 9.52
N THR A 173 0.29 -13.73 10.08
CA THR A 173 0.44 -13.32 11.48
C THR A 173 -0.41 -12.09 11.82
N ALA A 174 -0.36 -11.04 11.00
CA ALA A 174 -1.14 -9.82 11.25
C ALA A 174 -2.65 -10.07 11.18
N LEU A 175 -3.12 -10.90 10.24
CA LEU A 175 -4.55 -11.24 10.11
C LEU A 175 -5.03 -12.14 11.23
N LEU A 176 -4.21 -13.09 11.69
CA LEU A 176 -4.50 -13.93 12.85
C LEU A 176 -4.71 -13.08 14.10
N LEU A 177 -3.78 -12.17 14.39
CA LEU A 177 -3.89 -11.23 15.51
C LEU A 177 -5.18 -10.39 15.40
N ALA A 178 -5.46 -9.83 14.21
CA ALA A 178 -6.64 -9.01 13.98
C ALA A 178 -7.96 -9.79 14.15
N ARG A 179 -7.96 -11.09 13.82
CA ARG A 179 -9.15 -11.94 13.94
C ARG A 179 -9.38 -12.54 15.32
N LYS A 180 -8.32 -12.85 16.05
CA LYS A 180 -8.40 -13.64 17.30
C LYS A 180 -8.17 -12.82 18.56
N SER A 181 -7.39 -11.75 18.49
CA SER A 181 -6.98 -10.97 19.67
C SER A 181 -7.74 -9.65 19.82
N GLY A 182 -8.79 -9.40 19.02
CA GLY A 182 -9.48 -8.10 18.96
C GLY A 182 -8.61 -6.96 18.40
N ALA A 183 -7.43 -7.31 17.87
CA ALA A 183 -6.46 -6.38 17.34
C ALA A 183 -6.98 -5.68 16.08
N GLU A 184 -6.42 -4.53 15.78
CA GLU A 184 -6.71 -3.77 14.57
C GLU A 184 -5.63 -4.04 13.52
N LEU A 185 -6.02 -4.23 12.26
CA LEU A 185 -5.05 -4.37 11.18
C LEU A 185 -4.51 -2.99 10.80
N LEU A 186 -3.20 -2.79 10.97
CA LEU A 186 -2.53 -1.56 10.55
C LEU A 186 -1.92 -1.71 9.16
N ALA A 187 -1.31 -2.85 8.84
CA ALA A 187 -0.75 -3.07 7.50
C ALA A 187 -0.65 -4.54 7.14
N ASN A 188 -0.79 -4.84 5.86
CA ASN A 188 -0.67 -6.19 5.31
C ASN A 188 0.68 -6.50 4.65
N ASP A 189 1.47 -5.48 4.28
CA ASP A 189 2.74 -5.66 3.55
C ASP A 189 3.82 -4.61 3.89
N ARG A 190 3.46 -3.33 4.03
CA ARG A 190 4.41 -2.26 4.30
C ARG A 190 3.92 -1.30 5.37
N ILE A 191 4.87 -0.71 6.08
CA ILE A 191 4.62 0.32 7.10
C ILE A 191 5.62 1.45 6.95
N PHE A 192 5.17 2.67 7.23
CA PHE A 192 6.07 3.77 7.51
C PHE A 192 6.39 3.77 9.00
N VAL A 193 7.65 4.04 9.33
CA VAL A 193 8.07 4.24 10.72
C VAL A 193 8.97 5.45 10.87
N ARG A 194 8.79 6.17 11.98
CA ARG A 194 9.59 7.33 12.34
C ARG A 194 9.75 7.39 13.85
N ARG A 195 10.93 7.76 14.32
CA ARG A 195 11.14 8.08 15.73
C ARG A 195 10.51 9.45 16.04
N ASP A 196 9.65 9.51 17.04
CA ASP A 196 9.06 10.78 17.49
C ASP A 196 9.91 11.48 18.54
N ASP A 197 9.48 12.69 18.94
CA ASP A 197 10.20 13.53 19.89
C ASP A 197 10.32 12.91 21.29
N THR A 198 9.45 11.95 21.63
CA THR A 198 9.52 11.19 22.89
C THR A 198 10.55 10.06 22.84
N GLY A 199 11.13 9.83 21.66
CA GLY A 199 12.10 8.80 21.41
C GLY A 199 11.49 7.44 21.07
N THR A 200 10.16 7.33 20.97
CA THR A 200 9.45 6.10 20.56
C THR A 200 9.33 6.02 19.04
N VAL A 201 9.08 4.83 18.49
CA VAL A 201 8.83 4.67 17.05
C VAL A 201 7.34 4.65 16.75
N GLN A 202 6.87 5.66 16.04
CA GLN A 202 5.53 5.70 15.46
C GLN A 202 5.48 4.86 14.19
N VAL A 203 4.32 4.25 13.96
CA VAL A 203 4.03 3.36 12.83
C VAL A 203 2.80 3.89 12.11
N LEU A 204 2.88 4.01 10.79
CA LEU A 204 1.76 4.35 9.92
C LEU A 204 1.54 3.29 8.83
N PRO A 205 0.29 3.09 8.39
CA PRO A 205 -0.04 2.19 7.31
C PRO A 205 0.54 2.65 5.97
N TRP A 206 0.83 1.70 5.09
CA TRP A 206 0.93 1.93 3.65
C TRP A 206 -0.37 1.51 2.95
N PRO A 207 -1.14 2.44 2.38
CA PRO A 207 -2.35 2.09 1.65
C PRO A 207 -2.05 1.27 0.41
N SER A 208 -2.53 0.02 0.40
CA SER A 208 -2.41 -0.90 -0.72
C SER A 208 -3.55 -1.90 -0.71
N ALA A 209 -3.82 -2.49 -1.87
CA ALA A 209 -4.68 -3.67 -1.92
C ALA A 209 -4.04 -4.81 -1.11
N ALA A 210 -4.86 -5.54 -0.36
CA ALA A 210 -4.41 -6.73 0.32
C ALA A 210 -4.50 -7.94 -0.60
N ALA A 211 -3.34 -8.54 -0.88
CA ALA A 211 -3.23 -9.73 -1.72
C ALA A 211 -3.30 -11.01 -0.86
N LEU A 212 -4.46 -11.65 -0.80
CA LEU A 212 -4.69 -12.87 0.00
C LEU A 212 -4.85 -14.10 -0.90
N GLY A 213 -4.14 -15.17 -0.57
CA GLY A 213 -4.28 -16.46 -1.27
C GLY A 213 -5.62 -17.12 -0.95
N LEU A 214 -6.15 -17.92 -1.88
CA LEU A 214 -7.44 -18.61 -1.70
C LEU A 214 -7.41 -19.53 -0.46
N GLY A 215 -6.32 -20.28 -0.27
CA GLY A 215 -6.14 -21.13 0.90
C GLY A 215 -6.04 -20.35 2.22
N LEU A 216 -5.48 -19.13 2.22
CA LEU A 216 -5.46 -18.29 3.42
C LEU A 216 -6.85 -17.74 3.75
N LEU A 217 -7.60 -17.30 2.72
CA LEU A 217 -8.99 -16.88 2.91
C LEU A 217 -9.83 -18.03 3.49
N ASP A 218 -9.62 -19.25 2.98
CA ASP A 218 -10.32 -20.44 3.44
C ASP A 218 -9.97 -20.77 4.89
N ALA A 219 -8.68 -20.84 5.22
CA ALA A 219 -8.20 -21.12 6.56
C ALA A 219 -8.67 -20.07 7.60
N LEU A 220 -8.82 -18.81 7.18
CA LEU A 220 -9.37 -17.76 8.03
C LEU A 220 -10.91 -17.72 8.06
N GLY A 221 -11.62 -18.61 7.33
CA GLY A 221 -13.08 -18.57 7.22
C GLY A 221 -13.62 -17.30 6.53
N MET A 222 -12.80 -16.66 5.70
CA MET A 222 -13.14 -15.44 4.93
C MET A 222 -13.54 -15.76 3.48
N TYR A 223 -13.23 -16.97 3.00
CA TYR A 223 -13.46 -17.37 1.61
C TYR A 223 -14.92 -17.22 1.20
N ASP A 224 -15.84 -17.79 1.98
CA ASP A 224 -17.27 -17.80 1.66
C ASP A 224 -17.85 -16.39 1.65
N VAL A 225 -17.44 -15.54 2.60
CA VAL A 225 -17.80 -14.13 2.62
C VAL A 225 -17.36 -13.42 1.34
N VAL A 226 -16.10 -13.57 0.93
CA VAL A 226 -15.60 -12.97 -0.32
C VAL A 226 -16.42 -13.46 -1.52
N ARG A 227 -16.64 -14.77 -1.61
CA ARG A 227 -17.37 -15.39 -2.71
C ARG A 227 -18.81 -14.87 -2.78
N GLU A 228 -19.53 -14.85 -1.68
CA GLU A 228 -20.93 -14.37 -1.60
C GLU A 228 -21.03 -12.90 -2.02
N ARG A 229 -20.12 -12.04 -1.53
CA ARG A 229 -20.07 -10.61 -1.89
C ARG A 229 -19.83 -10.40 -3.37
N VAL A 230 -18.90 -11.15 -3.97
CA VAL A 230 -18.61 -11.10 -5.40
C VAL A 230 -19.79 -11.64 -6.22
N GLN A 231 -20.46 -12.69 -5.77
CA GLN A 231 -21.68 -13.22 -6.41
C GLN A 231 -22.84 -12.21 -6.37
N ALA A 232 -22.92 -11.41 -5.30
CA ALA A 232 -23.86 -10.31 -5.17
C ALA A 232 -23.52 -9.08 -6.03
N GLY A 233 -22.39 -9.12 -6.77
CA GLY A 233 -21.97 -8.06 -7.69
C GLY A 233 -21.03 -7.02 -7.08
N GLU A 234 -20.62 -7.17 -5.81
CA GLU A 234 -19.61 -6.31 -5.21
C GLU A 234 -18.24 -6.55 -5.87
N GLN A 235 -17.48 -5.48 -6.06
CA GLN A 235 -16.23 -5.50 -6.81
C GLN A 235 -15.01 -5.65 -5.88
N LEU A 236 -14.06 -6.48 -6.31
CA LEU A 236 -12.70 -6.54 -5.76
C LEU A 236 -11.87 -5.35 -6.27
N HIS A 237 -10.65 -5.20 -5.77
CA HIS A 237 -9.75 -4.14 -6.24
C HIS A 237 -9.47 -4.25 -7.75
N PRO A 238 -9.38 -3.16 -8.53
CA PRO A 238 -9.26 -3.24 -10.01
C PRO A 238 -8.01 -3.97 -10.53
N THR A 239 -7.00 -4.13 -9.69
CA THR A 239 -5.83 -4.95 -10.03
C THR A 239 -6.08 -6.44 -9.90
N GLN A 240 -7.31 -6.85 -9.59
CA GLN A 240 -7.76 -8.23 -9.50
C GLN A 240 -7.57 -8.95 -10.84
N ASP A 241 -6.93 -10.13 -10.81
CA ASP A 241 -6.83 -10.96 -12.00
C ASP A 241 -8.15 -11.71 -12.20
N ARG A 242 -8.70 -11.63 -13.42
CA ARG A 242 -9.97 -12.23 -13.80
C ARG A 242 -10.04 -13.73 -13.49
N ARG A 243 -8.94 -14.47 -13.67
CA ARG A 243 -8.91 -15.93 -13.44
C ARG A 243 -9.12 -16.29 -11.97
N VAL A 244 -8.70 -15.42 -11.05
CA VAL A 244 -8.94 -15.62 -9.61
C VAL A 244 -10.40 -15.29 -9.27
N THR A 245 -10.99 -14.27 -9.90
CA THR A 245 -12.42 -13.98 -9.75
C THR A 245 -13.29 -15.13 -10.27
N GLU A 246 -12.96 -15.67 -11.43
CA GLU A 246 -13.65 -16.84 -12.00
C GLU A 246 -13.54 -18.07 -11.07
N ALA A 247 -12.35 -18.36 -10.56
CA ALA A 247 -12.16 -19.44 -9.60
C ALA A 247 -12.93 -19.26 -8.29
N LEU A 248 -13.02 -18.03 -7.75
CA LEU A 248 -13.85 -17.71 -6.59
C LEU A 248 -15.33 -18.04 -6.86
N LEU A 249 -15.85 -17.61 -8.00
CA LEU A 249 -17.23 -17.84 -8.42
C LEU A 249 -17.54 -19.35 -8.58
N GLU A 250 -16.58 -20.09 -9.13
CA GLU A 250 -16.62 -21.56 -9.28
C GLU A 250 -16.48 -22.31 -7.95
N GLY A 251 -16.10 -21.63 -6.86
CA GLY A 251 -15.97 -22.25 -5.53
C GLY A 251 -14.64 -22.96 -5.29
N ARG A 252 -13.60 -22.66 -6.09
CA ARG A 252 -12.27 -23.24 -5.96
C ARG A 252 -11.49 -22.63 -4.79
N ARG A 253 -11.03 -23.48 -3.85
CA ARG A 253 -10.30 -23.04 -2.65
C ARG A 253 -8.78 -23.22 -2.75
N GLU A 254 -8.32 -24.05 -3.68
CA GLU A 254 -6.90 -24.35 -3.85
C GLU A 254 -6.13 -23.17 -4.47
N PRO A 255 -4.86 -22.96 -4.09
CA PRO A 255 -4.02 -21.93 -4.68
C PRO A 255 -3.97 -21.97 -6.21
N LEU A 256 -4.02 -20.79 -6.80
CA LEU A 256 -3.83 -20.57 -8.24
C LEU A 256 -2.42 -20.09 -8.51
N TRP A 257 -1.83 -20.53 -9.62
CA TRP A 257 -0.46 -20.22 -9.97
C TRP A 257 -0.38 -19.60 -11.36
N ALA A 258 0.31 -18.47 -11.46
CA ALA A 258 0.66 -17.89 -12.75
C ALA A 258 1.78 -18.73 -13.42
N PRO A 259 1.98 -18.62 -14.75
CA PRO A 259 3.01 -19.39 -15.46
C PRO A 259 4.44 -19.20 -14.94
N ASN A 260 4.70 -18.07 -14.27
CA ASN A 260 5.99 -17.78 -13.63
C ASN A 260 6.13 -18.35 -12.20
N GLY A 261 5.22 -19.24 -11.78
CA GLY A 261 5.21 -19.86 -10.46
C GLY A 261 4.78 -18.93 -9.31
N LYS A 262 4.32 -17.70 -9.60
CA LYS A 262 3.78 -16.82 -8.56
C LYS A 262 2.33 -17.17 -8.26
N GLU A 263 2.01 -17.35 -6.98
CA GLU A 263 0.63 -17.50 -6.53
C GLU A 263 -0.20 -16.28 -6.94
N MET A 264 -1.38 -16.55 -7.50
CA MET A 264 -2.38 -15.56 -7.84
C MET A 264 -3.34 -15.39 -6.66
N LYS A 265 -3.60 -14.15 -6.28
CA LYS A 265 -4.25 -13.81 -5.02
C LYS A 265 -5.43 -12.88 -5.24
N VAL A 266 -6.43 -13.03 -4.40
CA VAL A 266 -7.54 -12.08 -4.26
C VAL A 266 -6.98 -10.73 -3.84
N GLN A 267 -7.41 -9.67 -4.49
CA GLN A 267 -7.02 -8.29 -4.22
C GLN A 267 -8.20 -7.58 -3.55
N LEU A 268 -8.12 -7.42 -2.23
CA LEU A 268 -9.13 -6.70 -1.46
C LEU A 268 -8.78 -5.22 -1.34
N HIS A 269 -9.79 -4.36 -1.38
CA HIS A 269 -9.67 -2.99 -0.92
C HIS A 269 -9.50 -2.95 0.61
N PRO A 270 -8.87 -1.89 1.16
CA PRO A 270 -8.75 -1.74 2.60
C PRO A 270 -10.10 -1.69 3.34
N ASP A 271 -11.08 -0.94 2.83
CA ASP A 271 -12.43 -0.81 3.41
C ASP A 271 -13.20 -2.14 3.50
N GLN A 272 -12.87 -3.12 2.66
CA GLN A 272 -13.48 -4.45 2.72
C GLN A 272 -13.10 -5.22 3.99
N PHE A 273 -12.01 -4.88 4.68
CA PHE A 273 -11.68 -5.52 5.94
C PHE A 273 -12.72 -5.31 7.05
N PRO A 274 -13.09 -4.05 7.38
CA PRO A 274 -14.17 -3.80 8.32
C PRO A 274 -15.52 -4.20 7.74
N ASP A 275 -15.81 -3.86 6.49
CA ASP A 275 -17.16 -4.04 5.92
C ASP A 275 -17.55 -5.51 5.70
N TRP A 276 -16.60 -6.35 5.27
CA TRP A 276 -16.88 -7.74 4.98
C TRP A 276 -16.56 -8.67 6.14
N PHE A 277 -15.51 -8.38 6.92
CA PHE A 277 -14.99 -9.32 7.92
C PHE A 277 -15.07 -8.80 9.36
N GLY A 278 -15.51 -7.57 9.58
CA GLY A 278 -15.51 -6.94 10.91
C GLY A 278 -14.09 -6.69 11.46
N ILE A 279 -13.06 -6.75 10.61
CA ILE A 279 -11.67 -6.48 11.01
C ILE A 279 -11.48 -4.96 11.05
N ARG A 280 -11.30 -4.41 12.25
CA ARG A 280 -11.01 -2.99 12.45
C ARG A 280 -9.64 -2.62 11.87
N LEU A 281 -9.51 -1.38 11.39
CA LEU A 281 -8.27 -0.84 10.84
C LEU A 281 -7.71 0.25 11.75
N ALA A 282 -6.40 0.20 12.00
CA ALA A 282 -5.69 1.26 12.71
C ALA A 282 -4.98 2.19 11.72
N SER A 283 -5.09 3.50 11.95
CA SER A 283 -4.41 4.53 11.16
C SER A 283 -3.01 4.88 11.68
N SER A 284 -2.68 4.49 12.92
CA SER A 284 -1.37 4.71 13.53
C SER A 284 -1.20 3.88 14.81
N ALA A 285 0.04 3.62 15.22
CA ALA A 285 0.37 3.00 16.51
C ALA A 285 1.82 3.26 16.91
N ARG A 286 2.23 2.83 18.11
CA ARG A 286 3.64 2.82 18.56
C ARG A 286 4.21 1.41 18.45
N ALA A 287 5.40 1.26 17.88
CA ALA A 287 6.06 -0.04 17.79
C ALA A 287 6.37 -0.57 19.20
N ALA A 288 5.95 -1.81 19.48
CA ALA A 288 6.12 -2.43 20.79
C ALA A 288 6.78 -3.82 20.74
N MET A 289 6.62 -4.56 19.63
CA MET A 289 7.18 -5.91 19.50
C MET A 289 7.45 -6.26 18.05
N LEU A 290 8.45 -7.10 17.82
CA LEU A 290 8.77 -7.68 16.52
C LEU A 290 8.54 -9.18 16.52
N LEU A 291 7.87 -9.69 15.49
CA LEU A 291 7.69 -11.11 15.23
C LEU A 291 8.38 -11.49 13.92
N PHE A 292 9.06 -12.63 13.94
CA PHE A 292 9.72 -13.22 12.77
C PHE A 292 9.10 -14.59 12.49
N PRO A 293 7.92 -14.63 11.82
CA PRO A 293 7.24 -15.88 11.54
C PRO A 293 7.97 -16.75 10.50
N SER A 294 7.78 -18.06 10.66
CA SER A 294 7.96 -19.09 9.65
C SER A 294 6.75 -20.02 9.68
N VAL A 295 6.15 -20.30 8.52
CA VAL A 295 4.95 -21.15 8.43
C VAL A 295 5.31 -22.50 7.83
N PHE A 296 4.96 -23.57 8.53
CA PHE A 296 5.09 -24.95 8.02
C PHE A 296 3.76 -25.68 8.25
N PRO A 297 3.22 -26.41 7.26
CA PRO A 297 1.87 -26.96 7.32
C PRO A 297 1.54 -27.73 8.61
N ASP A 298 2.43 -28.63 9.02
CA ASP A 298 2.21 -29.57 10.13
C ASP A 298 2.91 -29.16 11.44
N ALA A 299 3.38 -27.91 11.54
CA ALA A 299 4.10 -27.46 12.73
C ALA A 299 3.16 -26.98 13.83
N GLU A 300 3.43 -27.42 15.07
CA GLU A 300 2.81 -26.81 16.25
C GLU A 300 3.38 -25.40 16.50
N PRO A 301 2.52 -24.41 16.86
CA PRO A 301 2.95 -23.05 17.16
C PRO A 301 3.93 -22.99 18.34
N ARG A 302 5.08 -22.33 18.13
CA ARG A 302 6.12 -22.18 19.17
C ARG A 302 7.06 -21.02 18.88
N THR A 303 7.75 -20.56 19.91
CA THR A 303 8.94 -19.71 19.76
C THR A 303 10.11 -20.57 19.31
N ALA A 304 10.91 -20.07 18.36
CA ALA A 304 12.15 -20.67 17.92
C ALA A 304 13.35 -20.00 18.60
N ASP A 305 14.42 -20.77 18.84
CA ASP A 305 15.66 -20.28 19.45
C ASP A 305 16.51 -19.40 18.51
N GLU A 306 16.11 -19.28 17.24
CA GLU A 306 16.81 -18.45 16.25
C GLU A 306 16.61 -16.98 16.58
N ALA A 307 17.70 -16.29 16.95
CA ALA A 307 17.68 -14.84 17.10
C ALA A 307 17.76 -14.18 15.72
N ARG A 308 16.62 -13.76 15.17
CA ARG A 308 16.57 -12.85 14.02
C ARG A 308 16.39 -11.42 14.53
N GLY A 309 17.19 -10.49 13.99
CA GLY A 309 17.00 -9.05 14.17
C GLY A 309 16.57 -8.39 12.87
N LEU A 310 16.23 -7.10 12.97
CA LEU A 310 16.00 -6.26 11.80
C LEU A 310 17.30 -6.10 11.01
N THR A 311 17.24 -6.23 9.69
CA THR A 311 18.38 -5.99 8.80
C THR A 311 18.04 -4.98 7.72
N GLU A 312 19.05 -4.54 6.96
CA GLU A 312 18.85 -3.62 5.84
C GLU A 312 17.89 -4.15 4.76
N SER A 313 17.75 -5.47 4.64
CA SER A 313 16.80 -6.07 3.71
C SER A 313 15.33 -5.93 4.13
N ASP A 314 15.06 -5.58 5.39
CA ASP A 314 13.72 -5.30 5.87
C ASP A 314 13.29 -3.85 5.54
N PHE A 315 14.22 -2.98 5.15
CA PHE A 315 13.92 -1.65 4.63
C PHE A 315 13.72 -1.71 3.11
N MET A 316 12.76 -0.92 2.61
CA MET A 316 12.45 -0.81 1.17
C MET A 316 13.50 0.04 0.43
N THR A 317 14.78 -0.36 0.48
CA THR A 317 15.92 0.36 -0.11
C THR A 317 16.20 -0.08 -1.55
N GLY A 318 16.78 0.82 -2.35
CA GLY A 318 17.19 0.54 -3.73
C GLY A 318 16.02 0.51 -4.73
N ALA A 319 16.20 -0.19 -5.85
CA ALA A 319 15.20 -0.33 -6.92
C ALA A 319 14.08 -1.34 -6.58
N THR A 320 13.79 -1.58 -5.29
CA THR A 320 12.84 -2.62 -4.83
C THR A 320 11.36 -2.29 -5.08
N GLU A 321 11.07 -1.42 -6.04
CA GLU A 321 9.81 -1.38 -6.78
C GLU A 321 10.06 -1.29 -8.28
N ASP A 322 10.61 -2.36 -8.88
CA ASP A 322 10.79 -2.49 -10.35
C ASP A 322 9.52 -2.17 -11.16
N ARG A 323 8.33 -2.26 -10.52
CA ARG A 323 7.05 -1.94 -11.17
C ARG A 323 6.79 -0.44 -11.33
N TYR A 324 7.32 0.41 -10.44
CA TYR A 324 7.01 1.84 -10.36
C TYR A 324 8.27 2.67 -10.06
N PRO A 325 9.16 2.84 -11.04
CA PRO A 325 10.28 3.77 -10.88
C PRO A 325 9.78 5.20 -10.60
N ASP A 326 10.57 6.00 -9.87
CA ASP A 326 10.25 7.41 -9.57
C ASP A 326 10.49 8.33 -10.78
N VAL A 327 9.81 8.04 -11.88
CA VAL A 327 9.88 8.77 -13.16
C VAL A 327 9.55 10.24 -12.96
N PHE A 328 8.58 10.54 -12.07
CA PHE A 328 8.04 11.86 -11.85
C PHE A 328 8.77 12.66 -10.77
N ARG A 329 9.84 12.10 -10.18
CA ARG A 329 10.66 12.70 -9.11
C ARG A 329 9.84 13.16 -7.90
N LEU A 330 8.90 12.33 -7.47
CA LEU A 330 7.99 12.60 -6.36
C LEU A 330 8.67 12.33 -5.01
N ILE A 331 9.59 11.36 -4.96
CA ILE A 331 10.21 10.88 -3.72
C ILE A 331 11.41 11.76 -3.35
N ARG A 332 12.35 11.94 -4.28
CA ARG A 332 13.58 12.77 -4.12
C ARG A 332 14.49 12.41 -2.93
N VAL A 333 14.30 11.22 -2.37
CA VAL A 333 15.14 10.58 -1.37
C VAL A 333 15.16 9.07 -1.65
N ASN A 334 16.00 8.31 -0.95
CA ASN A 334 16.00 6.85 -1.09
C ASN A 334 14.61 6.29 -0.69
N GLY A 335 14.12 5.27 -1.42
CA GLY A 335 12.79 4.70 -1.23
C GLY A 335 12.51 4.11 0.15
N GLY A 336 13.55 3.80 0.93
CA GLY A 336 13.49 3.32 2.31
C GLY A 336 13.70 4.42 3.36
N GLY A 337 13.93 5.67 2.95
CA GLY A 337 14.30 6.79 3.83
C GLY A 337 15.81 7.06 3.87
N ARG A 338 16.21 8.16 4.52
CA ARG A 338 17.63 8.54 4.62
C ARG A 338 18.38 7.54 5.51
N PRO A 339 19.67 7.26 5.24
CA PRO A 339 20.45 6.30 6.04
C PRO A 339 20.38 6.54 7.55
N GLN A 340 20.53 7.79 7.98
CA GLN A 340 20.45 8.17 9.40
C GLN A 340 19.09 7.86 10.05
N ASP A 341 17.99 8.03 9.31
CA ASP A 341 16.65 7.77 9.85
C ASP A 341 16.42 6.26 10.00
N ARG A 342 16.92 5.47 9.02
CA ARG A 342 16.89 4.01 9.06
C ARG A 342 17.72 3.46 10.22
N GLU A 343 18.91 4.01 10.45
CA GLU A 343 19.77 3.65 11.57
C GLU A 343 19.08 3.92 12.91
N HIS A 344 18.52 5.13 13.11
CA HIS A 344 17.79 5.48 14.34
C HIS A 344 16.60 4.56 14.61
N VAL A 345 15.83 4.23 13.57
CA VAL A 345 14.71 3.29 13.66
C VAL A 345 15.21 1.89 14.02
N ALA A 346 16.25 1.41 13.34
CA ALA A 346 16.82 0.09 13.57
C ALA A 346 17.34 -0.06 15.01
N THR A 347 18.03 0.97 15.54
CA THR A 347 18.51 0.99 16.92
C THR A 347 17.37 0.92 17.94
N TYR A 348 16.26 1.61 17.70
CA TYR A 348 15.11 1.54 18.61
C TYR A 348 14.43 0.17 18.55
N LEU A 349 14.12 -0.30 17.33
CA LEU A 349 13.40 -1.56 17.13
C LEU A 349 14.18 -2.77 17.63
N SER A 350 15.52 -2.76 17.58
CA SER A 350 16.34 -3.84 18.13
C SER A 350 16.29 -3.94 19.66
N GLY A 351 15.91 -2.86 20.35
CA GLY A 351 15.71 -2.83 21.80
C GLY A 351 14.33 -3.31 22.25
N LEU A 352 13.39 -3.52 21.33
CA LEU A 352 12.06 -4.05 21.65
C LEU A 352 12.08 -5.58 21.81
N PRO A 353 11.11 -6.15 22.55
CA PRO A 353 10.85 -7.59 22.53
C PRO A 353 10.74 -8.12 21.09
N HIS A 354 11.49 -9.16 20.78
CA HIS A 354 11.45 -9.79 19.48
C HIS A 354 11.51 -11.31 19.55
N HIS A 355 10.66 -11.97 18.75
CA HIS A 355 10.52 -13.42 18.77
C HIS A 355 10.52 -13.99 17.36
N SER A 356 11.39 -14.97 17.13
CA SER A 356 11.21 -15.89 16.01
C SER A 356 10.14 -16.91 16.38
N ILE A 357 9.15 -17.08 15.51
CA ILE A 357 8.01 -17.94 15.77
C ILE A 357 7.78 -18.90 14.61
N VAL A 358 7.37 -20.11 14.95
CA VAL A 358 6.90 -21.10 14.01
C VAL A 358 5.39 -21.20 14.14
N LEU A 359 4.68 -21.16 13.02
CA LEU A 359 3.23 -21.31 12.94
C LEU A 359 2.85 -22.48 12.03
N GLY A 360 1.74 -23.13 12.35
CA GLY A 360 1.11 -24.19 11.56
C GLY A 360 -0.05 -23.69 10.69
N HIS A 361 -0.69 -24.62 9.99
CA HIS A 361 -1.99 -24.36 9.34
C HIS A 361 -3.19 -24.47 10.31
N ASP A 362 -2.99 -24.92 11.55
CA ASP A 362 -3.98 -24.78 12.61
C ASP A 362 -4.05 -23.30 13.04
N ILE A 363 -4.97 -22.57 12.41
CA ILE A 363 -5.21 -21.13 12.61
C ILE A 363 -5.68 -20.82 14.03
N ASP A 364 -6.40 -21.74 14.68
CA ASP A 364 -6.89 -21.55 16.03
C ASP A 364 -5.75 -21.65 17.03
N ALA A 365 -4.96 -22.74 16.95
CA ALA A 365 -3.76 -22.90 17.79
C ALA A 365 -2.75 -21.77 17.55
N ALA A 366 -2.55 -21.36 16.28
CA ALA A 366 -1.67 -20.25 15.94
C ALA A 366 -2.16 -18.92 16.52
N GLY A 367 -3.47 -18.64 16.45
CA GLY A 367 -4.07 -17.44 17.01
C GLY A 367 -3.98 -17.36 18.53
N GLU A 368 -4.22 -18.48 19.23
CA GLU A 368 -4.07 -18.58 20.69
C GLU A 368 -2.62 -18.35 21.11
N PHE A 369 -1.67 -19.00 20.43
CA PHE A 369 -0.24 -18.80 20.65
C PHE A 369 0.17 -17.34 20.45
N LEU A 370 -0.25 -16.72 19.34
CA LEU A 370 0.04 -15.32 19.04
C LEU A 370 -0.54 -14.37 20.09
N THR A 371 -1.76 -14.63 20.58
CA THR A 371 -2.36 -13.85 21.66
C THR A 371 -1.51 -13.97 22.93
N LYS A 372 -1.13 -15.19 23.32
CA LYS A 372 -0.33 -15.44 24.51
C LYS A 372 1.01 -14.68 24.47
N ILE A 373 1.75 -14.74 23.37
CA ILE A 373 3.07 -14.08 23.29
C ILE A 373 2.96 -12.55 23.24
N THR A 374 1.89 -12.01 22.67
CA THR A 374 1.72 -10.55 22.51
C THR A 374 1.10 -9.88 23.74
N THR A 375 0.41 -10.62 24.61
CA THR A 375 -0.11 -10.10 25.89
C THR A 375 0.83 -10.34 27.08
N SER A 376 1.86 -11.17 26.91
CA SER A 376 2.80 -11.52 27.99
C SER A 376 4.07 -10.63 28.02
N ALA A 377 4.14 -9.64 27.13
CA ALA A 377 5.18 -8.63 27.07
C ALA A 377 4.64 -7.28 27.52
#